data_AF-A0A0M4JSN4-F1
#
_entry.id   AF-A0A0M4JSN4-F1
#
_cell.length_a   1.000
_cell.length_b   1.000
_cell.length_c   1.000
_cell.angle_alpha   90.00
_cell.angle_beta   90.00
_cell.angle_gamma   90.00
#
_symmetry.space_group_name_H-M   'P 1'
#
loop_
_entity.id
_entity.type
_entity.pdbx_description
1 polymer ?
#
loop_
_entity_poly.entity_id
_entity_poly.type
_entity_poly.pdbx_seq_one_letter_code
_entity_poly.pdbx_strand_id
1 'polypeptide(L)'
;MNLAISLALILFGMFFLILGLIIVSKGDVWGIMFATIGLPLFGTVLAFCLYEPKRKKELKDYYEDLNEKLDILLFESNIKKAD
;
A
#
# COMPACT_ATOMS: atom_id res chain seq x y z
N MET A 1 1.70 4.84 7.28
CA MET A 1 0.47 5.62 6.99
C MET A 1 -0.61 5.08 7.90
N ASN A 2 -1.31 5.91 8.68
CA ASN A 2 -2.28 5.40 9.65
C ASN A 2 -3.38 4.63 8.91
N LEU A 3 -3.62 3.37 9.29
CA LEU A 3 -4.68 2.52 8.72
C LEU A 3 -6.03 3.26 8.65
N ALA A 4 -6.30 4.14 9.62
CA ALA A 4 -7.47 5.01 9.67
C ALA A 4 -7.61 5.96 8.45
N ILE A 5 -6.50 6.50 7.94
CA ILE A 5 -6.51 7.40 6.77
C ILE A 5 -6.85 6.62 5.51
N SER A 6 -6.25 5.44 5.33
CA SER A 6 -6.55 4.55 4.20
C SER A 6 -8.02 4.11 4.23
N LEU A 7 -8.56 3.76 5.41
CA LEU A 7 -9.96 3.36 5.57
C LEU A 7 -10.93 4.52 5.27
N ALA A 8 -10.61 5.74 5.72
CA ALA A 8 -11.39 6.94 5.42
C ALA A 8 -11.43 7.23 3.91
N LEU A 9 -10.30 7.10 3.21
CA LEU A 9 -10.21 7.26 1.76
C LEU A 9 -11.01 6.20 1.00
N ILE A 10 -11.04 4.94 1.47
CA ILE A 10 -11.85 3.87 0.88
C ILE A 10 -13.34 4.19 1.02
N LEU A 11 -13.78 4.56 2.22
CA LEU A 11 -15.18 4.91 2.49
C LEU A 11 -15.62 6.12 1.67
N PHE A 12 -14.76 7.13 1.58
CA PHE A 12 -15.01 8.31 0.76
C PHE A 12 -15.07 7.96 -0.73
N GLY A 13 -14.13 7.15 -1.23
CA GLY A 13 -14.14 6.66 -2.61
C GLY A 13 -15.40 5.87 -2.95
N MET A 14 -15.84 4.94 -2.08
CA MET A 14 -17.10 4.22 -2.26
C MET A 14 -18.31 5.15 -2.26
N PHE A 15 -18.34 6.15 -1.38
CA PHE A 15 -19.44 7.11 -1.32
C PHE A 15 -19.61 7.87 -2.65
N PHE A 16 -18.51 8.39 -3.21
CA PHE A 16 -18.54 9.07 -4.51
C PHE A 16 -18.91 8.15 -5.67
N LEU A 17 -18.47 6.89 -5.63
CA LEU A 17 -18.77 5.89 -6.66
C LEU A 17 -20.26 5.50 -6.64
N ILE A 18 -20.84 5.30 -5.44
CA ILE A 18 -22.27 4.99 -5.26
C ILE A 18 -23.13 6.19 -5.66
N LEU A 19 -22.79 7.41 -5.23
CA LEU A 19 -23.49 8.62 -5.63
C LEU A 19 -23.42 8.84 -7.15
N GLY A 20 -22.24 8.67 -7.74
CA GLY A 20 -22.03 8.76 -9.18
C GLY A 20 -22.94 7.78 -9.93
N LEU A 21 -23.00 6.52 -9.51
CA LEU A 21 -23.88 5.51 -10.11
C LEU A 21 -25.37 5.84 -9.99
N ILE A 22 -25.82 6.36 -8.85
CA ILE A 22 -27.22 6.77 -8.65
C ILE A 22 -27.59 7.96 -9.53
N ILE A 23 -26.66 8.89 -9.75
CA ILE A 23 -26.88 10.05 -10.62
C ILE A 23 -26.87 9.62 -12.09
N VAL A 24 -25.93 8.73 -12.48
CA VAL A 24 -25.90 8.12 -13.83
C VAL A 24 -27.19 7.37 -14.14
N SER A 25 -27.76 6.64 -13.17
CA SER A 25 -29.01 5.90 -13.39
C SER A 25 -30.21 6.80 -13.68
N LYS A 26 -30.09 8.12 -13.41
CA LYS A 26 -31.09 9.14 -13.76
C LYS A 26 -30.83 9.78 -15.12
N GLY A 27 -29.82 9.33 -15.86
CA GLY A 27 -29.44 9.85 -17.18
C GLY A 27 -28.62 11.14 -17.12
N ASP A 28 -28.13 11.52 -15.94
CA ASP A 28 -27.45 12.80 -15.74
C ASP A 28 -25.94 12.66 -15.93
N VAL A 29 -25.37 13.47 -16.82
CA VAL A 29 -23.97 13.37 -17.27
C VAL A 29 -22.99 13.65 -16.12
N TRP A 30 -23.42 14.45 -15.15
CA TRP A 30 -22.65 14.76 -13.94
C TRP A 30 -22.30 13.49 -13.13
N GLY A 31 -23.14 12.45 -13.17
CA GLY A 31 -22.86 11.19 -12.51
C GLY A 31 -21.62 10.48 -13.06
N ILE A 32 -21.38 10.60 -14.37
CA ILE A 32 -20.19 10.01 -15.03
C ILE A 32 -18.93 10.71 -14.52
N MET A 33 -18.97 12.03 -14.34
CA MET A 33 -17.86 12.80 -13.77
C MET A 33 -17.52 12.31 -12.36
N PHE A 34 -18.53 12.16 -11.48
CA PHE A 34 -18.32 11.67 -10.13
C PHE A 34 -17.80 10.23 -10.08
N ALA A 35 -18.34 9.34 -10.92
CA ALA A 35 -17.86 7.96 -11.03
C ALA A 35 -16.40 7.90 -11.52
N THR A 36 -16.03 8.75 -12.48
CA THR A 36 -14.67 8.82 -13.04
C THR A 36 -13.65 9.34 -12.02
N ILE A 37 -14.06 10.16 -11.04
CA ILE A 37 -13.20 10.60 -9.94
C ILE A 37 -13.11 9.52 -8.85
N GLY A 38 -14.22 8.86 -8.52
CA GLY A 38 -14.29 7.85 -7.48
C GLY A 38 -13.50 6.57 -7.80
N LEU A 39 -13.54 6.11 -9.07
CA LEU A 39 -12.88 4.87 -9.51
C LEU A 39 -11.34 4.88 -9.32
N PRO A 40 -10.58 5.89 -9.77
CA PRO A 40 -9.14 5.94 -9.60
C PRO A 40 -8.73 6.16 -8.15
N LEU A 41 -9.49 6.92 -7.36
CA LEU A 41 -9.27 7.06 -5.92
C LEU A 41 -9.40 5.72 -5.21
N PHE A 42 -10.47 4.97 -5.51
CA PHE A 42 -10.65 3.64 -4.94
C PHE A 42 -9.54 2.68 -5.41
N GLY A 43 -9.23 2.65 -6.71
CA GLY A 43 -8.22 1.77 -7.28
C GLY A 43 -6.80 2.03 -6.77
N THR A 44 -6.39 3.28 -6.61
CA THR A 44 -5.07 3.63 -6.06
C THR A 44 -4.94 3.23 -4.61
N VAL A 45 -5.97 3.41 -3.78
CA VAL A 45 -5.94 3.01 -2.37
C VAL A 45 -5.88 1.48 -2.25
N LEU A 46 -6.64 0.76 -3.06
CA LEU A 46 -6.62 -0.71 -3.10
C LEU A 46 -5.24 -1.24 -3.53
N ALA A 47 -4.66 -0.65 -4.58
CA ALA A 47 -3.31 -0.98 -5.02
C ALA A 47 -2.28 -0.73 -3.92
N PHE A 48 -2.38 0.39 -3.20
CA PHE A 48 -1.50 0.71 -2.08
C PHE A 48 -1.65 -0.29 -0.92
N CYS A 49 -2.89 -0.63 -0.56
CA CYS A 49 -3.19 -1.60 0.49
C CYS A 49 -2.66 -3.01 0.16
N LEU A 50 -2.63 -3.41 -1.11
CA LEU A 50 -2.06 -4.69 -1.52
C LEU A 50 -0.53 -4.64 -1.66
N TYR A 51 0.02 -3.48 -2.04
CA TYR A 51 1.45 -3.30 -2.24
C TYR A 51 2.22 -3.15 -0.92
N GLU A 52 1.68 -2.41 0.05
CA GLU A 52 2.34 -2.17 1.34
C GLU A 52 2.70 -3.45 2.13
N PRO A 53 1.82 -4.46 2.29
CA PRO A 53 2.18 -5.69 3.00
C PRO A 53 3.20 -6.54 2.24
N LYS A 54 3.13 -6.59 0.91
CA LYS A 54 4.14 -7.28 0.08
C LYS A 54 5.51 -6.64 0.27
N ARG A 55 5.58 -5.31 0.14
CA ARG A 55 6.82 -4.56 0.33
C ARG A 55 7.38 -4.71 1.74
N LYS A 56 6.53 -4.70 2.78
CA LYS A 56 6.98 -4.90 4.17
C LYS A 56 7.57 -6.29 4.39
N LYS A 57 7.03 -7.32 3.75
CA LYS A 57 7.56 -8.68 3.83
C LYS A 57 8.91 -8.80 3.14
N GLU A 58 9.00 -8.32 1.89
CA GLU A 58 10.27 -8.30 1.15
C GLU A 58 11.35 -7.51 1.87
N LEU A 59 11.00 -6.37 2.45
CA LEU A 59 11.94 -5.55 3.20
C LEU A 59 12.41 -6.26 4.47
N LYS A 60 11.51 -6.97 5.17
CA LYS A 60 11.87 -7.74 6.36
C LYS A 60 12.84 -8.87 6.01
N ASP A 61 12.54 -9.65 4.98
CA ASP A 61 13.38 -10.76 4.53
C ASP A 61 14.77 -10.26 4.08
N TYR A 62 14.83 -9.09 3.42
CA TYR A 62 16.09 -8.46 3.03
C TYR A 62 16.96 -8.02 4.22
N TYR A 63 16.35 -7.43 5.27
CA TYR A 63 17.07 -7.06 6.48
C TYR A 63 17.57 -8.28 7.28
N GLU A 64 16.82 -9.38 7.25
CA GLU A 64 17.19 -10.62 7.93
C GLU A 64 18.42 -11.27 7.27
N ASP A 65 18.47 -11.35 5.93
CA ASP A 65 19.65 -11.81 5.18
C ASP A 65 20.89 -10.90 5.38
N LEU A 66 20.67 -9.59 5.47
CA LEU A 66 21.75 -8.63 5.73
C LEU A 66 22.35 -8.76 7.12
N ASN A 67 21.51 -8.94 8.14
CA ASN A 67 21.99 -9.16 9.50
C ASN A 67 22.76 -10.48 9.62
N GLU A 68 22.27 -11.55 8.99
CA GLU A 68 22.94 -12.84 8.99
C GLU A 68 24.34 -12.74 8.36
N LYS A 69 24.47 -12.05 7.22
CA LYS A 69 25.78 -11.81 6.59
C LYS A 69 26.69 -10.94 7.44
N LEU A 70 26.13 -9.94 8.13
CA LEU A 70 26.90 -9.06 9.00
C LEU A 70 27.46 -9.80 10.21
N ASP A 71 26.67 -10.71 10.81
CA ASP A 71 27.10 -11.54 11.94
C ASP A 71 28.24 -12.50 11.54
N ILE A 72 28.16 -13.11 10.35
CA ILE A 72 29.23 -13.98 9.83
C ILE A 72 30.53 -13.18 9.63
N LEU A 73 30.45 -11.99 9.04
CA LEU A 73 31.62 -11.12 8.82
C LEU A 73 32.24 -10.63 10.13
N LEU A 74 31.42 -10.31 11.14
CA LEU A 74 31.89 -9.94 12.46
C LEU A 74 32.58 -11.12 13.17
N PHE A 75 32.04 -12.33 13.04
CA PHE A 75 32.64 -13.54 13.56
C PHE A 75 34.01 -13.81 12.93
N GLU A 76 34.11 -13.74 11.60
CA GLU A 76 35.36 -13.94 10.87
C GLU A 76 36.41 -12.86 11.20
N SER A 77 35.98 -11.59 11.32
CA SER A 77 36.86 -10.50 11.74
C SER A 77 37.38 -10.68 13.17
N ASN A 78 36.60 -11.28 14.08
CA ASN A 78 37.02 -11.51 15.46
C ASN A 78 38.03 -12.66 15.56
N ILE A 79 37.87 -13.73 14.77
CA ILE A 79 38.88 -14.81 14.67
C ILE A 79 40.19 -14.26 14.14
N LYS A 80 40.15 -13.43 13.08
CA LYS A 80 41.36 -12.89 12.44
C LYS A 80 42.11 -11.85 13.28
N LYS A 81 41.49 -11.29 14.32
CA LYS A 81 42.14 -10.39 15.30
C LYS A 81 42.71 -11.12 16.52
N ALA A 82 42.37 -12.39 16.69
CA ALA A 82 42.80 -13.22 17.82
C ALA A 82 44.10 -14.01 17.53
N ASP A 83 44.45 -14.18 16.25
CA ASP A 83 45.79 -14.55 15.77
C ASP A 83 46.71 -13.32 15.65
#